data_AF-A0A831PPR9-F1
#
_entry.id   AF-A0A831PPR9-F1
#
_cell.length_a   1.000
_cell.length_b   1.000
_cell.length_c   1.000
_cell.angle_alpha   90.00
_cell.angle_beta   90.00
_cell.angle_gamma   90.00
#
_symmetry.space_group_name_H-M   'P 1'
#
loop_
_entity.id
_entity.type
_entity.pdbx_description
1 polymer ?
#
loop_
_entity_poly.entity_id
_entity_poly.type
_entity_poly.pdbx_seq_one_letter_code
_entity_poly.pdbx_strand_id
1 'polypeptide(L)'
;MAVLTSQQRSQLEKAVKKARTAAEEGAFNALRALAVNHPEPFAHMTPEQRALRNNLRAKARLLGDELLENKTQNINHLAYELAYETWHKMLFARFLDANNLLMHPEGVAVTLQECEELAPEEGFADKWEAAAGYASLMLPAIFRTSDPLMQVPFSANNRIKLEEIIEGIDDHCFVADDALGWVYQFWQSEEKERINKSGDKIDGEKLPAVTQLFTEPYMVHFLIDNTVGAWWVSRNPGI
;
A
#
# COMPACT_ATOMS: atom_id res chain seq x y z
N MET A 1 24.66 3.21 -3.29
CA MET A 1 23.20 3.19 -3.50
C MET A 1 22.91 2.28 -4.67
N ALA A 2 22.28 1.15 -4.41
CA ALA A 2 21.97 0.16 -5.44
C ALA A 2 20.62 0.54 -6.03
N VAL A 3 20.58 0.73 -7.36
CA VAL A 3 19.37 1.08 -8.10
C VAL A 3 18.97 -0.08 -8.99
N LEU A 4 17.67 -0.21 -9.25
CA LEU A 4 17.15 -1.32 -10.03
C LEU A 4 17.58 -1.26 -11.50
N THR A 5 18.02 -2.40 -12.02
CA THR A 5 18.21 -2.59 -13.47
C THR A 5 16.87 -2.53 -14.21
N SER A 6 16.89 -2.28 -15.53
CA SER A 6 15.67 -2.27 -16.34
C SER A 6 14.91 -3.60 -16.28
N GLN A 7 15.62 -4.72 -16.16
CA GLN A 7 15.01 -6.05 -16.02
C GLN A 7 14.27 -6.19 -14.68
N GLN A 8 14.91 -5.81 -13.58
CA GLN A 8 14.29 -5.83 -12.25
C GLN A 8 13.10 -4.88 -12.17
N ARG A 9 13.20 -3.68 -12.74
CA ARG A 9 12.07 -2.74 -12.86
C ARG A 9 10.89 -3.35 -13.59
N SER A 10 11.13 -4.03 -14.72
CA SER A 10 10.05 -4.68 -15.49
C SER A 10 9.41 -5.86 -14.73
N GLN A 11 10.19 -6.62 -13.96
CA GLN A 11 9.67 -7.69 -13.11
C GLN A 11 8.83 -7.12 -11.97
N LEU A 12 9.33 -6.08 -11.29
CA LEU A 12 8.62 -5.39 -10.22
C LEU A 12 7.31 -4.77 -10.73
N GLU A 13 7.31 -4.14 -11.91
CA GLU A 13 6.10 -3.59 -12.52
C GLU A 13 5.02 -4.67 -12.73
N LYS A 14 5.41 -5.83 -13.28
CA LYS A 14 4.48 -6.95 -13.47
C LYS A 14 3.93 -7.47 -12.16
N ALA A 15 4.77 -7.59 -11.14
CA ALA A 15 4.36 -8.02 -9.80
C ALA A 15 3.36 -7.04 -9.18
N VAL A 16 3.65 -5.74 -9.21
CA VAL A 16 2.79 -4.69 -8.63
C VAL A 16 1.44 -4.61 -9.36
N LYS A 17 1.41 -4.71 -10.70
CA LYS A 17 0.14 -4.76 -11.46
C LYS A 17 -0.70 -5.99 -11.10
N LYS A 18 -0.08 -7.17 -11.04
CA LYS A 18 -0.75 -8.41 -10.61
C LYS A 18 -1.29 -8.29 -9.18
N ALA A 19 -0.50 -7.72 -8.28
CA ALA A 19 -0.87 -7.49 -6.89
C ALA A 19 -2.05 -6.52 -6.78
N ARG A 20 -2.04 -5.43 -7.55
CA ARG A 20 -3.15 -4.47 -7.60
C ARG A 20 -4.46 -5.16 -7.94
N THR A 21 -4.49 -5.95 -9.01
CA THR A 21 -5.71 -6.67 -9.43
C THR A 21 -6.19 -7.63 -8.33
N ALA A 22 -5.28 -8.41 -7.74
CA ALA A 22 -5.60 -9.36 -6.68
C ALA A 22 -6.07 -8.68 -5.38
N ALA A 23 -5.46 -7.55 -5.03
CA ALA A 23 -5.79 -6.78 -3.85
C ALA A 23 -7.14 -6.07 -4.00
N GLU A 24 -7.45 -5.49 -5.17
CA GLU A 24 -8.76 -4.89 -5.46
C GLU A 24 -9.87 -5.94 -5.41
N GLU A 25 -9.68 -7.11 -6.05
CA GLU A 25 -10.61 -8.23 -5.95
C GLU A 25 -10.81 -8.67 -4.48
N GLY A 26 -9.72 -8.80 -3.73
CA GLY A 26 -9.74 -9.15 -2.32
C GLY A 26 -10.50 -8.14 -1.46
N ALA A 27 -10.25 -6.85 -1.68
CA ALA A 27 -10.88 -5.75 -1.00
C ALA A 27 -12.39 -5.70 -1.27
N PHE A 28 -12.81 -5.82 -2.53
CA PHE A 28 -14.23 -5.89 -2.90
C PHE A 28 -14.93 -7.05 -2.19
N ASN A 29 -14.31 -8.22 -2.17
CA ASN A 29 -14.87 -9.39 -1.51
C ASN A 29 -14.97 -9.20 0.01
N ALA A 30 -13.94 -8.63 0.64
CA ALA A 30 -13.93 -8.37 2.08
C ALA A 30 -15.00 -7.33 2.49
N LEU A 31 -15.14 -6.23 1.74
CA LEU A 31 -16.15 -5.20 1.98
C LEU A 31 -17.57 -5.72 1.78
N ARG A 32 -17.79 -6.58 0.78
CA ARG A 32 -19.08 -7.25 0.55
C ARG A 32 -19.42 -8.25 1.66
N ALA A 33 -18.43 -8.98 2.17
CA ALA A 33 -18.62 -9.88 3.31
C ALA A 33 -19.08 -9.13 4.57
N LEU A 34 -18.68 -7.87 4.73
CA LEU A 34 -19.13 -6.97 5.80
C LEU A 34 -20.43 -6.21 5.46
N ALA A 35 -21.13 -6.56 4.38
CA ALA A 35 -22.35 -5.91 3.92
C ALA A 35 -22.22 -4.38 3.73
N VAL A 36 -21.03 -3.86 3.44
CA VAL A 36 -20.79 -2.41 3.31
C VAL A 36 -21.60 -1.82 2.17
N ASN A 37 -21.68 -2.55 1.05
CA ASN A 37 -22.47 -2.18 -0.13
C ASN A 37 -23.99 -2.32 0.09
N HIS A 38 -24.44 -3.24 0.94
CA HIS A 38 -25.87 -3.50 1.14
C HIS A 38 -26.53 -2.46 2.05
N PRO A 39 -27.81 -2.07 1.84
CA PRO A 39 -28.53 -1.16 2.73
C PRO A 39 -28.52 -1.57 4.21
N GLU A 40 -28.84 -2.83 4.46
CA GLU A 40 -28.94 -3.42 5.79
C GLU A 40 -27.73 -4.33 6.08
N PRO A 41 -27.29 -4.46 7.35
CA PRO A 41 -26.27 -5.42 7.74
C PRO A 41 -26.81 -6.86 7.67
N PHE A 42 -25.93 -7.85 7.55
CA PHE A 42 -26.36 -9.25 7.65
C PHE A 42 -26.78 -9.60 9.09
N ALA A 43 -27.77 -10.50 9.21
CA ALA A 43 -28.35 -10.87 10.51
C ALA A 43 -27.33 -11.49 11.47
N HIS A 44 -26.35 -12.23 10.95
CA HIS A 44 -25.31 -12.91 11.72
C HIS A 44 -24.14 -12.01 12.16
N MET A 45 -24.11 -10.74 11.75
CA MET A 45 -23.02 -9.83 12.10
C MET A 45 -23.04 -9.47 13.60
N THR A 46 -21.87 -9.48 14.22
CA THR A 46 -21.69 -9.04 15.61
C THR A 46 -21.85 -7.52 15.75
N PRO A 47 -22.07 -6.99 16.97
CA PRO A 47 -22.11 -5.54 17.21
C PRO A 47 -20.86 -4.81 16.70
N GLU A 48 -19.67 -5.38 16.90
CA GLU A 48 -18.38 -4.83 16.47
C GLU A 48 -18.29 -4.78 14.94
N GLN A 49 -18.68 -5.85 14.25
CA GLN A 49 -18.73 -5.88 12.79
C GLN A 49 -19.72 -4.86 12.22
N ARG A 50 -20.86 -4.65 12.88
CA ARG A 50 -21.84 -3.61 12.49
C ARG A 50 -21.28 -2.20 12.69
N ALA A 51 -20.55 -1.96 13.78
CA ALA A 51 -19.88 -0.68 14.02
C ALA A 51 -18.82 -0.42 12.95
N LEU A 52 -17.96 -1.41 12.67
CA LEU A 52 -16.96 -1.34 11.61
C LEU A 52 -17.60 -1.05 10.24
N ARG A 53 -18.65 -1.78 9.87
CA ARG A 53 -19.42 -1.53 8.65
C ARG A 53 -19.91 -0.08 8.55
N ASN A 54 -20.44 0.48 9.64
CA ASN A 54 -20.95 1.85 9.63
C ASN A 54 -19.82 2.87 9.43
N ASN A 55 -18.66 2.65 10.06
CA ASN A 55 -17.46 3.46 9.86
C ASN A 55 -16.97 3.36 8.40
N LEU A 56 -16.93 2.17 7.83
CA LEU A 56 -16.56 1.94 6.43
C LEU A 56 -17.51 2.65 5.46
N ARG A 57 -18.83 2.62 5.71
CA ARG A 57 -19.81 3.37 4.89
C ARG A 57 -19.68 4.88 5.05
N ALA A 58 -19.29 5.37 6.23
CA ALA A 58 -18.99 6.78 6.40
C ALA A 58 -17.73 7.16 5.60
N LYS A 59 -16.68 6.33 5.68
CA LYS A 59 -15.44 6.53 4.92
C LYS A 59 -15.67 6.46 3.41
N ALA A 60 -16.45 5.51 2.90
CA ALA A 60 -16.81 5.41 1.48
C ALA A 60 -17.38 6.75 0.96
N ARG A 61 -18.34 7.33 1.69
CA ARG A 61 -18.94 8.63 1.33
C ARG A 61 -17.94 9.78 1.38
N LEU A 62 -16.98 9.76 2.31
CA LEU A 62 -15.89 10.75 2.35
C LEU A 62 -14.96 10.65 1.15
N LEU A 63 -14.75 9.44 0.63
CA LEU A 63 -13.93 9.18 -0.56
C LEU A 63 -14.66 9.47 -1.88
N GLY A 64 -15.94 9.85 -1.83
CA GLY A 64 -16.74 10.12 -3.02
C GLY A 64 -17.57 8.94 -3.52
N ASP A 65 -17.62 7.83 -2.79
CA ASP A 65 -18.55 6.75 -3.14
C ASP A 65 -20.01 7.15 -2.86
N GLU A 66 -20.81 7.18 -3.92
CA GLU A 66 -22.21 7.59 -3.87
C GLU A 66 -23.12 6.59 -3.13
N LEU A 67 -24.14 7.13 -2.46
CA LEU A 67 -25.26 6.36 -1.93
C LEU A 67 -26.40 6.40 -2.94
N LEU A 68 -26.75 5.25 -3.51
CA LEU A 68 -27.83 5.13 -4.49
C LEU A 68 -29.21 5.27 -3.84
N GLU A 69 -30.24 5.55 -4.65
CA GLU A 69 -31.63 5.73 -4.18
C GLU A 69 -32.16 4.52 -3.40
N ASN A 70 -31.75 3.31 -3.77
CA ASN A 70 -32.10 2.07 -3.08
C ASN A 70 -31.31 1.84 -1.78
N LYS A 71 -30.57 2.85 -1.29
CA LYS A 71 -29.68 2.83 -0.11
C LYS A 71 -28.46 1.91 -0.23
N THR A 72 -28.18 1.38 -1.42
CA THR A 72 -26.94 0.66 -1.73
C THR A 72 -25.80 1.65 -1.78
N GLN A 73 -24.71 1.33 -1.10
CA GLN A 73 -23.52 2.16 -1.04
C GLN A 73 -22.55 1.70 -2.12
N ASN A 74 -22.10 2.61 -2.98
CA ASN A 74 -20.94 2.33 -3.83
C ASN A 74 -19.71 2.13 -2.94
N ILE A 75 -18.79 1.27 -3.36
CA ILE A 75 -17.59 0.92 -2.59
C ILE A 75 -16.34 0.91 -3.48
N ASN A 76 -16.38 1.54 -4.65
CA ASN A 76 -15.27 1.50 -5.61
C ASN A 76 -14.02 2.20 -5.06
N HIS A 77 -14.18 3.42 -4.55
CA HIS A 77 -13.06 4.17 -3.96
C HIS A 77 -12.60 3.53 -2.66
N LEU A 78 -13.54 3.08 -1.84
CA LEU A 78 -13.23 2.37 -0.60
C LEU A 78 -12.45 1.07 -0.85
N ALA A 79 -12.85 0.29 -1.87
CA ALA A 79 -12.17 -0.96 -2.23
C ALA A 79 -10.77 -0.69 -2.78
N TYR A 80 -10.61 0.36 -3.60
CA TYR A 80 -9.30 0.78 -4.08
C TYR A 80 -8.37 1.20 -2.92
N GLU A 81 -8.85 2.01 -1.97
CA GLU A 81 -8.03 2.42 -0.82
C GLU A 81 -7.69 1.22 0.07
N LEU A 82 -8.64 0.32 0.33
CA LEU A 82 -8.39 -0.90 1.10
C LEU A 82 -7.33 -1.79 0.42
N ALA A 83 -7.41 -1.95 -0.90
CA ALA A 83 -6.46 -2.72 -1.69
C ALA A 83 -5.07 -2.10 -1.62
N TYR A 84 -4.98 -0.78 -1.82
CA TYR A 84 -3.74 -0.02 -1.72
C TYR A 84 -3.10 -0.19 -0.36
N GLU A 85 -3.84 0.05 0.71
CA GLU A 85 -3.32 -0.05 2.07
C GLU A 85 -2.88 -1.48 2.41
N THR A 86 -3.67 -2.48 2.03
CA THR A 86 -3.35 -3.89 2.33
C THR A 86 -2.07 -4.32 1.62
N TRP A 87 -1.96 -4.03 0.32
CA TRP A 87 -0.77 -4.34 -0.47
C TRP A 87 0.47 -3.63 0.07
N HIS A 88 0.37 -2.31 0.27
CA HIS A 88 1.51 -1.53 0.73
C HIS A 88 1.90 -1.90 2.16
N LYS A 89 0.95 -2.19 3.07
CA LYS A 89 1.26 -2.71 4.40
C LYS A 89 2.15 -3.94 4.35
N MET A 90 1.78 -4.94 3.55
CA MET A 90 2.58 -6.16 3.39
C MET A 90 3.93 -5.88 2.74
N LEU A 91 3.94 -5.07 1.69
CA LEU A 91 5.16 -4.72 0.97
C LEU A 91 6.15 -3.96 1.87
N PHE A 92 5.68 -2.93 2.60
CA PHE A 92 6.51 -2.16 3.53
C PHE A 92 7.04 -3.02 4.66
N ALA A 93 6.23 -3.94 5.21
CA ALA A 93 6.72 -4.89 6.21
C ALA A 93 7.86 -5.75 5.65
N ARG A 94 7.77 -6.20 4.39
CA ARG A 94 8.86 -6.92 3.71
C ARG A 94 10.09 -6.04 3.47
N PHE A 95 9.93 -4.76 3.11
CA PHE A 95 11.05 -3.81 3.01
C PHE A 95 11.74 -3.62 4.38
N LEU A 96 10.98 -3.44 5.45
CA LEU A 96 11.53 -3.27 6.79
C LEU A 96 12.32 -4.51 7.22
N ASP A 97 11.77 -5.70 7.01
CA ASP A 97 12.42 -6.98 7.26
C ASP A 97 13.72 -7.15 6.45
N ALA A 98 13.70 -6.92 5.13
CA ALA A 98 14.87 -7.05 4.27
C ALA A 98 16.02 -6.08 4.62
N ASN A 99 15.70 -4.93 5.23
CA ASN A 99 16.67 -3.93 5.64
C ASN A 99 17.04 -4.01 7.14
N ASN A 100 16.52 -5.00 7.89
CA ASN A 100 16.69 -5.12 9.34
C ASN A 100 16.20 -3.86 10.11
N LEU A 101 15.09 -3.28 9.65
CA LEU A 101 14.45 -2.08 10.21
C LEU A 101 13.12 -2.38 10.89
N LEU A 102 12.66 -3.64 10.87
CA LEU A 102 11.47 -4.04 11.61
C LEU A 102 11.86 -4.28 13.07
N MET A 103 11.24 -3.52 13.98
CA MET A 103 11.58 -3.50 15.40
C MET A 103 10.38 -3.85 16.25
N HIS A 104 10.53 -4.84 17.13
CA HIS A 104 9.57 -5.13 18.18
C HIS A 104 9.43 -3.92 19.13
N PRO A 105 8.25 -3.66 19.73
CA PRO A 105 8.04 -2.56 20.68
C PRO A 105 9.01 -2.56 21.88
N GLU A 106 9.62 -3.70 22.21
CA GLU A 106 10.66 -3.82 23.25
C GLU A 106 12.06 -3.33 22.81
N GLY A 107 12.20 -2.91 21.55
CA GLY A 107 13.44 -2.34 21.01
C GLY A 107 14.40 -3.36 20.38
N VAL A 108 13.93 -4.57 20.07
CA VAL A 108 14.72 -5.63 19.42
C VAL A 108 14.35 -5.71 17.94
N ALA A 109 15.33 -5.87 17.05
CA ALA A 109 15.07 -6.11 15.64
C ALA A 109 14.47 -7.51 15.46
N VAL A 110 13.42 -7.61 14.65
CA VAL A 110 12.70 -8.87 14.40
C VAL A 110 12.49 -9.08 12.90
N THR A 111 12.44 -10.34 12.51
CA THR A 111 12.14 -10.80 11.16
C THR A 111 10.64 -11.04 10.99
N LEU A 112 10.17 -11.13 9.74
CA LEU A 112 8.79 -11.54 9.46
C LEU A 112 8.47 -12.95 9.95
N GLN A 113 9.47 -13.84 10.03
CA GLN A 113 9.28 -15.18 10.57
C GLN A 113 9.05 -15.12 12.10
N GLU A 114 9.83 -14.32 12.82
CA GLU A 114 9.62 -14.11 14.26
C GLU A 114 8.26 -13.43 14.52
N CYS A 115 7.82 -12.52 13.64
CA CYS A 115 6.48 -11.93 13.73
C CYS A 115 5.38 -12.99 13.58
N GLU A 116 5.56 -14.01 12.73
CA GLU A 116 4.60 -15.13 12.60
C GLU A 116 4.54 -15.96 13.88
N GLU A 117 5.69 -16.18 14.52
CA GLU A 117 5.81 -16.96 15.77
C GLU A 117 5.19 -16.22 16.97
N LEU A 118 5.37 -14.89 17.05
CA LEU A 118 4.85 -14.05 18.13
C LEU A 118 3.37 -13.67 17.97
N ALA A 119 2.85 -13.63 16.75
CA ALA A 119 1.49 -13.17 16.46
C ALA A 119 0.39 -13.80 17.34
N PRO A 120 0.36 -15.13 17.58
CA PRO A 120 -0.68 -15.74 18.41
C PRO A 120 -0.61 -15.34 19.89
N GLU A 121 0.59 -15.12 20.42
CA GLU A 121 0.81 -14.75 21.83
C GLU A 121 0.39 -13.29 22.09
N GLU A 122 0.56 -12.43 21.09
CA GLU A 122 0.27 -11.00 21.17
C GLU A 122 -1.14 -10.63 20.64
N GLY A 123 -1.88 -11.62 20.13
CA GLY A 123 -3.26 -11.44 19.68
C GLY A 123 -3.41 -10.88 18.26
N PHE A 124 -2.38 -10.97 17.43
CA PHE A 124 -2.44 -10.64 16.01
C PHE A 124 -2.94 -11.83 15.18
N ALA A 125 -3.63 -11.56 14.07
CA ALA A 125 -4.18 -12.61 13.22
C ALA A 125 -3.13 -13.30 12.33
N ASP A 126 -2.06 -12.59 11.97
CA ASP A 126 -0.95 -13.07 11.13
C ASP A 126 0.31 -12.20 11.29
N LYS A 127 1.44 -12.65 10.71
CA LYS A 127 2.70 -11.88 10.70
C LYS A 127 2.58 -10.47 10.15
N TRP A 128 1.66 -10.21 9.21
CA TRP A 128 1.54 -8.89 8.59
C TRP A 128 0.83 -7.92 9.50
N GLU A 129 -0.15 -8.39 10.27
CA GLU A 129 -0.78 -7.59 11.31
C GLU A 129 0.20 -7.31 12.46
N ALA A 130 0.98 -8.31 12.89
CA ALA A 130 2.03 -8.12 13.90
C ALA A 130 3.09 -7.11 13.43
N ALA A 131 3.66 -7.32 12.24
CA ALA A 131 4.66 -6.41 11.67
C ALA A 131 4.11 -4.98 11.48
N ALA A 132 2.86 -4.83 11.04
CA ALA A 132 2.22 -3.53 10.93
C ALA A 132 1.97 -2.88 12.30
N GLY A 133 1.58 -3.66 13.30
CA GLY A 133 1.43 -3.22 14.69
C GLY A 133 2.74 -2.66 15.23
N TYR A 134 3.84 -3.40 15.07
CA TYR A 134 5.17 -2.98 15.47
C TYR A 134 5.62 -1.73 14.71
N ALA A 135 5.48 -1.75 13.38
CA ALA A 135 5.89 -0.64 12.53
C ALA A 135 5.05 0.63 12.74
N SER A 136 3.81 0.52 13.23
CA SER A 136 2.96 1.69 13.51
C SER A 136 3.51 2.62 14.59
N LEU A 137 4.33 2.11 15.51
CA LEU A 137 5.01 2.92 16.52
C LEU A 137 6.14 3.77 15.92
N MET A 138 6.78 3.27 14.86
CA MET A 138 7.88 3.94 14.17
C MET A 138 7.41 4.83 13.02
N LEU A 139 6.39 4.37 12.28
CA LEU A 139 5.88 4.96 11.05
C LEU A 139 4.35 5.13 11.12
N PRO A 140 3.83 5.92 12.09
CA PRO A 140 2.38 6.03 12.36
C PRO A 140 1.58 6.63 11.19
N ALA A 141 2.23 7.38 10.30
CA ALA A 141 1.60 7.93 9.10
C ALA A 141 1.40 6.88 7.99
N ILE A 142 2.23 5.83 7.97
CA ILE A 142 2.17 4.75 6.97
C ILE A 142 1.27 3.63 7.50
N PHE A 143 1.49 3.18 8.74
CA PHE A 143 0.72 2.11 9.36
C PHE A 143 -0.35 2.67 10.28
N ARG A 144 -1.48 3.05 9.69
CA ARG A 144 -2.59 3.73 10.37
C ARG A 144 -3.56 2.72 11.01
N THR A 145 -3.12 2.02 12.07
CA THR A 145 -3.90 0.96 12.73
C THR A 145 -5.27 1.41 13.25
N SER A 146 -5.44 2.71 13.53
CA SER A 146 -6.73 3.29 13.91
C SER A 146 -7.72 3.48 12.75
N ASP A 147 -7.27 3.40 11.50
CA ASP A 147 -8.14 3.54 10.33
C ASP A 147 -9.06 2.32 10.21
N PRO A 148 -10.37 2.51 9.96
CA PRO A 148 -11.30 1.38 9.83
C PRO A 148 -10.92 0.41 8.70
N LEU A 149 -10.18 0.86 7.68
CA LEU A 149 -9.68 -0.04 6.63
C LEU A 149 -8.71 -1.09 7.18
N MET A 150 -7.91 -0.75 8.21
CA MET A 150 -6.93 -1.68 8.78
C MET A 150 -7.58 -2.80 9.59
N GLN A 151 -8.85 -2.62 9.97
CA GLN A 151 -9.64 -3.60 10.72
C GLN A 151 -10.41 -4.56 9.80
N VAL A 152 -10.31 -4.40 8.48
CA VAL A 152 -11.00 -5.26 7.52
C VAL A 152 -10.16 -6.53 7.29
N PRO A 153 -10.64 -7.72 7.71
CA PRO A 153 -9.89 -8.95 7.50
C PRO A 153 -9.96 -9.37 6.03
N PHE A 154 -8.80 -9.67 5.44
CA PHE A 154 -8.73 -10.36 4.17
C PHE A 154 -8.97 -11.86 4.38
N SER A 155 -9.63 -12.50 3.42
CA SER A 155 -9.75 -13.96 3.45
C SER A 155 -8.37 -14.60 3.27
N ALA A 156 -8.17 -15.78 3.87
CA ALA A 156 -6.89 -16.50 3.76
C ALA A 156 -6.47 -16.72 2.30
N ASN A 157 -7.40 -17.09 1.42
CA ASN A 157 -7.13 -17.25 -0.02
C ASN A 157 -6.65 -15.96 -0.69
N ASN A 158 -7.24 -14.81 -0.35
CA ASN A 158 -6.81 -13.54 -0.94
C ASN A 158 -5.46 -13.10 -0.38
N ARG A 159 -5.21 -13.34 0.91
CA ARG A 159 -3.91 -13.05 1.54
C ARG A 159 -2.79 -13.90 0.92
N ILE A 160 -2.98 -15.22 0.80
CA ILE A 160 -2.00 -16.14 0.20
C ILE A 160 -1.62 -15.71 -1.22
N LYS A 161 -2.60 -15.29 -2.05
CA LYS A 161 -2.31 -14.76 -3.39
C LYS A 161 -1.37 -13.55 -3.37
N LEU A 162 -1.50 -12.66 -2.38
CA LEU A 162 -0.62 -11.50 -2.25
C LEU A 162 0.76 -11.91 -1.72
N GLU A 163 0.81 -12.84 -0.77
CA GLU A 163 2.06 -13.43 -0.26
C GLU A 163 2.88 -14.07 -1.38
N GLU A 164 2.25 -14.91 -2.22
CA GLU A 164 2.90 -15.53 -3.39
C GLU A 164 3.48 -14.50 -4.36
N ILE A 165 2.84 -13.33 -4.50
CA ILE A 165 3.35 -12.26 -5.36
C ILE A 165 4.56 -11.59 -4.72
N ILE A 166 4.52 -11.32 -3.40
CA ILE A 166 5.66 -10.74 -2.66
C ILE A 166 6.86 -11.69 -2.70
N GLU A 167 6.65 -12.97 -2.44
CA GLU A 167 7.69 -14.01 -2.49
C GLU A 167 8.28 -14.20 -3.91
N GLY A 168 7.51 -13.85 -4.94
CA GLY A 168 7.97 -13.88 -6.33
C GLY A 168 8.77 -12.65 -6.77
N ILE A 169 8.90 -11.61 -5.93
CA ILE A 169 9.72 -10.43 -6.21
C ILE A 169 11.18 -10.74 -5.86
N ASP A 170 12.12 -10.35 -6.73
CA ASP A 170 13.57 -10.48 -6.47
C ASP A 170 13.94 -9.76 -5.17
N ASP A 171 14.64 -10.45 -4.26
CA ASP A 171 15.06 -9.93 -2.97
C ASP A 171 15.87 -8.62 -3.08
N HIS A 172 16.60 -8.44 -4.19
CA HIS A 172 17.32 -7.19 -4.45
C HIS A 172 16.39 -5.97 -4.52
N CYS A 173 15.13 -6.16 -4.92
CA CYS A 173 14.14 -5.10 -4.94
C CYS A 173 13.86 -4.54 -3.54
N PHE A 174 13.95 -5.36 -2.50
CA PHE A 174 13.66 -4.90 -1.14
C PHE A 174 14.80 -4.12 -0.49
N VAL A 175 16.00 -4.11 -1.09
CA VAL A 175 17.18 -3.38 -0.60
C VAL A 175 17.63 -2.25 -1.53
N ALA A 176 16.97 -2.08 -2.68
CA ALA A 176 17.30 -1.03 -3.64
C ALA A 176 16.65 0.31 -3.26
N ASP A 177 17.40 1.39 -3.41
CA ASP A 177 17.01 2.73 -2.93
C ASP A 177 15.84 3.35 -3.72
N ASP A 178 15.62 2.91 -4.97
CA ASP A 178 14.60 3.44 -5.86
C ASP A 178 13.35 2.56 -5.96
N ALA A 179 13.35 1.35 -5.38
CA ALA A 179 12.29 0.36 -5.56
C ALA A 179 10.93 0.81 -5.02
N LEU A 180 10.89 1.43 -3.83
CA LEU A 180 9.64 1.96 -3.25
C LEU A 180 9.01 3.04 -4.14
N GLY A 181 9.84 3.92 -4.72
CA GLY A 181 9.38 4.93 -5.67
C GLY A 181 8.72 4.31 -6.90
N TRP A 182 9.35 3.28 -7.45
CA TRP A 182 8.80 2.51 -8.57
C TRP A 182 7.50 1.80 -8.23
N VAL A 183 7.39 1.18 -7.05
CA VAL A 183 6.15 0.53 -6.60
C VAL A 183 4.97 1.49 -6.65
N TYR A 184 5.12 2.69 -6.08
CA TYR A 184 4.05 3.69 -6.07
C TYR A 184 3.65 4.10 -7.50
N GLN A 185 4.63 4.33 -8.36
CA GLN A 185 4.36 4.68 -9.76
C GLN A 185 3.68 3.53 -10.52
N PHE A 186 4.15 2.29 -10.32
CA PHE A 186 3.60 1.11 -10.99
C PHE A 186 2.19 0.80 -10.51
N TRP A 187 1.87 1.02 -9.23
CA TRP A 187 0.50 0.89 -8.72
C TRP A 187 -0.47 1.78 -9.50
N GLN A 188 -0.07 3.02 -9.82
CA GLN A 188 -0.91 3.97 -10.55
C GLN A 188 -0.95 3.77 -12.06
N SER A 189 -0.08 2.91 -12.62
CA SER A 189 0.13 2.83 -14.07
C SER A 189 -1.10 2.42 -14.88
N GLU A 190 -1.90 1.47 -14.40
CA GLU A 190 -3.13 1.02 -15.08
C GLU A 190 -4.20 2.11 -15.08
N GLU A 191 -4.34 2.82 -13.96
CA GLU A 191 -5.30 3.92 -13.83
C GLU A 191 -4.91 5.10 -14.71
N LYS A 192 -3.61 5.44 -14.73
CA LYS A 192 -3.05 6.42 -15.64
C LYS A 192 -3.33 6.06 -17.10
N GLU A 193 -3.14 4.80 -17.49
CA GLU A 193 -3.42 4.32 -18.85
C GLU A 193 -4.91 4.42 -19.20
N ARG A 194 -5.79 4.02 -18.27
CA ARG A 194 -7.26 4.13 -18.42
C ARG A 194 -7.69 5.57 -18.65
N ILE A 195 -7.21 6.50 -17.81
CA ILE A 195 -7.50 7.93 -17.90
C ILE A 195 -6.99 8.48 -19.24
N ASN A 196 -5.74 8.20 -19.61
CA ASN A 196 -5.18 8.71 -20.87
C ASN A 196 -5.92 8.20 -22.10
N LYS A 197 -6.40 6.94 -22.09
CA LYS A 197 -7.21 6.37 -23.18
C LYS A 197 -8.61 6.98 -23.26
N SER A 198 -9.19 7.43 -22.14
CA SER A 198 -10.52 8.05 -22.14
C SER A 198 -10.56 9.34 -22.96
N GLY A 199 -9.46 10.10 -22.97
CA GLY A 199 -9.40 11.44 -23.58
C GLY A 199 -10.21 12.50 -22.82
N ASP A 200 -10.79 12.15 -21.67
CA ASP A 200 -11.56 13.06 -20.84
C ASP A 200 -10.67 14.14 -20.23
N LYS A 201 -11.29 15.28 -19.89
CA LYS A 201 -10.62 16.30 -19.08
C LYS A 201 -10.20 15.70 -17.74
N ILE A 202 -8.95 15.97 -17.34
CA ILE A 202 -8.42 15.61 -16.03
C ILE A 202 -9.06 16.52 -14.99
N ASP A 203 -9.79 15.92 -14.05
CA ASP A 203 -10.39 16.55 -12.89
C ASP A 203 -9.57 16.22 -11.62
N GLY A 204 -10.05 16.66 -10.45
CA GLY A 204 -9.35 16.45 -9.19
C GLY A 204 -9.20 14.97 -8.79
N GLU A 205 -10.12 14.11 -9.21
CA GLU A 205 -10.10 12.67 -8.92
C GLU A 205 -9.04 11.96 -9.78
N LYS A 206 -8.94 12.34 -11.06
CA LYS A 206 -7.99 11.75 -12.02
C LYS A 206 -6.57 12.30 -11.88
N LEU A 207 -6.41 13.50 -11.30
CA LEU A 207 -5.12 14.21 -11.23
C LEU A 207 -3.99 13.42 -10.55
N PRO A 208 -4.19 12.76 -9.39
CA PRO A 208 -3.11 12.04 -8.71
C PRO A 208 -2.50 10.94 -9.58
N ALA A 209 -3.33 10.14 -10.25
CA ALA A 209 -2.87 9.02 -11.07
C ALA A 209 -1.99 9.45 -12.26
N VAL A 210 -2.21 10.64 -12.83
CA VAL A 210 -1.46 11.13 -13.99
C VAL A 210 -0.25 12.02 -13.63
N THR A 211 -0.19 12.54 -12.40
CA THR A 211 0.84 13.50 -11.98
C THR A 211 1.82 13.01 -10.91
N GLN A 212 1.45 12.00 -10.11
CA GLN A 212 2.33 11.44 -9.06
C GLN A 212 3.38 10.51 -9.67
N LEU A 213 4.40 11.09 -10.31
CA LEU A 213 5.51 10.36 -10.91
C LEU A 213 6.71 10.36 -9.96
N PHE A 214 7.37 9.21 -9.89
CA PHE A 214 8.62 9.08 -9.16
C PHE A 214 9.75 9.74 -9.95
N THR A 215 10.61 10.47 -9.24
CA THR A 215 11.79 11.12 -9.84
C THR A 215 12.99 10.18 -9.73
N GLU A 216 13.51 9.72 -10.86
CA GLU A 216 14.63 8.78 -10.86
C GLU A 216 15.90 9.37 -10.22
N PRO A 217 16.73 8.54 -9.55
CA PRO A 217 17.92 9.01 -8.84
C PRO A 217 18.87 9.88 -9.69
N TYR A 218 19.04 9.57 -10.98
CA TYR A 218 19.92 10.35 -11.85
C TYR A 218 19.44 11.80 -12.03
N MET A 219 18.12 12.04 -12.06
CA MET A 219 17.57 13.39 -12.15
C MET A 219 17.83 14.17 -10.87
N VAL A 220 17.69 13.50 -9.72
CA VAL A 220 17.99 14.09 -8.40
C VAL A 220 19.46 14.46 -8.31
N HIS A 221 20.36 13.54 -8.68
CA HIS A 221 21.80 13.81 -8.72
C HIS A 221 22.13 14.96 -9.66
N PHE A 222 21.56 14.97 -10.88
CA PHE A 222 21.75 16.07 -11.81
C PHE A 222 21.35 17.43 -11.21
N LEU A 223 20.20 17.51 -10.53
CA LEU A 223 19.74 18.75 -9.90
C LEU A 223 20.66 19.17 -8.75
N ILE A 224 21.08 18.23 -7.88
CA ILE A 224 21.97 18.52 -6.75
C ILE A 224 23.34 18.98 -7.25
N ASP A 225 23.93 18.27 -8.20
CA ASP A 225 25.25 18.55 -8.76
C ASP A 225 25.28 19.94 -9.40
N ASN A 226 24.23 20.32 -10.13
CA ASN A 226 24.13 21.62 -10.80
C ASN A 226 23.67 22.77 -9.89
N THR A 227 23.32 22.51 -8.63
CA THR A 227 22.90 23.54 -7.67
C THR A 227 23.87 23.62 -6.50
N VAL A 228 23.71 22.74 -5.51
CA VAL A 228 24.55 22.68 -4.30
C VAL A 228 25.96 22.26 -4.66
N GLY A 229 26.12 21.31 -5.59
CA GLY A 229 27.44 20.88 -6.08
C GLY A 229 28.21 22.04 -6.72
N ALA A 230 27.58 22.73 -7.68
CA ALA A 230 28.15 23.91 -8.33
C ALA A 230 28.50 25.02 -7.32
N TRP A 231 27.61 25.30 -6.36
CA TRP A 231 27.88 26.26 -5.29
C TRP A 231 29.07 25.83 -4.43
N TRP A 232 29.13 24.56 -4.02
CA TRP A 232 30.20 24.02 -3.19
C TRP A 232 31.56 24.12 -3.88
N VAL A 233 31.66 23.70 -5.14
CA VAL A 233 32.89 23.77 -5.94
C VAL A 233 33.34 25.23 -6.10
N SER A 234 32.41 26.17 -6.29
CA SER A 234 32.75 27.60 -6.38
C SER A 234 33.39 28.17 -5.10
N ARG A 235 33.09 27.58 -3.94
CA ARG A 235 33.59 28.00 -2.62
C ARG A 235 34.81 27.19 -2.16
N ASN A 236 35.05 26.03 -2.76
CA ASN A 236 36.17 25.14 -2.43
C ASN A 236 37.00 24.80 -3.68
N PRO A 237 37.63 25.80 -4.33
CA PRO A 237 38.44 25.56 -5.52
C PRO A 237 39.68 24.71 -5.17
N GLY A 238 39.87 23.60 -5.89
CA GLY A 238 41.05 22.74 -5.78
C GLY A 238 40.86 21.42 -5.00
N ILE A 239 39.63 21.14 -4.56
CA ILE A 239 39.18 19.77 -4.26
C ILE A 239 38.69 19.12 -5.56
#